data_AF-A0A953UGF4-F1
#
_entry.id   AF-A0A953UGF4-F1
#
_cell.length_a   1.000
_cell.length_b   1.000
_cell.length_c   1.000
_cell.angle_alpha   90.00
_cell.angle_beta   90.00
_cell.angle_gamma   90.00
#
_symmetry.space_group_name_H-M   'P 1'
#
loop_
_entity.id
_entity.type
_entity.pdbx_description
1 polymer ?
#
loop_
_entity_poly.entity_id
_entity_poly.type
_entity_poly.pdbx_seq_one_letter_code
_entity_poly.pdbx_strand_id
1 'polypeptide(L)'
;MKTLNCLSIGIIGLLVSSAGWAETGSQKIAAVSAEIVAGDYEQAGIDLAGLSREIESKIGTISADQRKDLFRHAMGRPKNVSQQAALDDLNACAASYTQGNWMAALGSATDASFDVIALMRQAGTGAVYQLDKARADTPRAGFADLLRAARAASNDKRPTEALEYLTRAIAAIEELPERGRPLLLRQAYTLQGLAFLDQNDQAAAEASLAASAIGQFGAIPPSMKLAKALLDRGDSAAVLKYLEQCKALWASGAQQLATWEAAIQAGQTPDFGPAAGIY
;
A
#
# COMPACT_ATOMS: atom_id res chain seq x y z
N MET A 1 21.14 27.15 -0.93
CA MET A 1 19.66 27.01 -0.92
C MET A 1 19.26 25.88 -1.87
N LYS A 2 19.26 24.65 -1.36
CA LYS A 2 18.80 23.43 -2.02
C LYS A 2 17.69 22.89 -1.14
N THR A 3 16.46 22.78 -1.68
CA THR A 3 15.37 21.82 -1.39
C THR A 3 14.02 22.40 -1.81
N LEU A 4 13.70 22.27 -3.10
CA LEU A 4 12.34 22.37 -3.65
C LEU A 4 12.28 21.38 -4.82
N ASN A 5 12.40 20.10 -4.51
CA ASN A 5 12.28 18.97 -5.43
C ASN A 5 11.96 17.73 -4.59
N CYS A 6 10.70 17.57 -4.18
CA CYS A 6 10.17 16.30 -3.62
C CYS A 6 8.63 16.23 -3.54
N LEU A 7 7.88 17.08 -4.24
CA LEU A 7 6.40 17.01 -4.26
C LEU A 7 5.82 16.93 -5.68
N SER A 8 6.67 16.61 -6.65
CA SER A 8 6.29 16.18 -7.99
C SER A 8 6.65 14.70 -8.07
N ILE A 9 5.68 13.85 -8.43
CA ILE A 9 5.71 12.37 -8.55
C ILE A 9 4.98 11.68 -7.39
N GLY A 10 3.73 11.28 -7.67
CA GLY A 10 2.96 10.42 -6.77
C GLY A 10 1.46 10.27 -7.06
N ILE A 11 0.85 11.11 -7.92
CA ILE A 11 -0.54 10.93 -8.43
C ILE A 11 -0.56 11.09 -9.96
N ILE A 12 0.47 10.57 -10.63
CA ILE A 12 0.48 10.36 -12.09
C ILE A 12 1.09 8.98 -12.30
N GLY A 13 0.25 8.00 -12.62
CA GLY A 13 0.68 6.66 -13.03
C GLY A 13 0.23 5.53 -12.11
N LEU A 14 -1.07 5.23 -12.12
CA LEU A 14 -1.55 3.87 -11.83
C LEU A 14 -2.19 3.31 -13.10
N LEU A 15 -1.41 2.44 -13.74
CA LEU A 15 -1.77 1.59 -14.87
C LEU A 15 -2.53 0.37 -14.33
N VAL A 16 -3.82 0.27 -14.65
CA VAL A 16 -4.54 -1.01 -14.76
C VAL A 16 -5.42 -0.94 -16.02
N SER A 17 -5.48 -2.10 -16.67
CA SER A 17 -5.96 -2.41 -18.02
C SER A 17 -7.30 -1.83 -18.44
N SER A 18 -7.33 -1.38 -19.69
CA SER A 18 -8.53 -1.18 -20.49
C SER A 18 -9.27 -2.51 -20.74
N ALA A 19 -10.36 -2.76 -20.02
CA ALA A 19 -11.38 -3.73 -20.41
C ALA A 19 -12.71 -3.37 -19.73
N GLY A 20 -13.71 -2.96 -20.52
CA GLY A 20 -15.07 -2.62 -20.05
C GLY A 20 -15.59 -1.29 -20.59
N TRP A 21 -15.82 -1.20 -21.90
CA TRP A 21 -16.41 -0.02 -22.53
C TRP A 21 -17.94 -0.12 -22.50
N ALA A 22 -18.59 0.76 -21.70
CA ALA A 22 -19.86 1.46 -22.01
C ALA A 22 -20.53 2.05 -20.74
N GLU A 23 -19.78 2.53 -19.76
CA GLU A 23 -20.36 3.35 -18.69
C GLU A 23 -20.28 4.83 -19.03
N THR A 24 -21.44 5.49 -19.03
CA THR A 24 -21.55 6.95 -19.09
C THR A 24 -20.91 7.58 -17.86
N GLY A 25 -20.36 8.81 -17.97
CA GLY A 25 -19.77 9.47 -16.80
C GLY A 25 -20.74 9.62 -15.61
N SER A 26 -22.05 9.67 -15.87
CA SER A 26 -23.09 9.64 -14.83
C SER A 26 -23.13 8.31 -14.06
N GLN A 27 -22.89 7.16 -14.71
CA GLN A 27 -22.78 5.86 -14.04
C GLN A 27 -21.53 5.78 -13.18
N LYS A 28 -20.40 6.32 -13.66
CA LYS A 28 -19.17 6.40 -12.87
C LYS A 28 -19.32 7.26 -11.62
N ILE A 29 -19.99 8.41 -11.73
CA ILE A 29 -20.25 9.27 -10.57
C ILE A 29 -21.15 8.57 -9.55
N ALA A 30 -22.15 7.82 -10.01
CA ALA A 30 -23.01 7.03 -9.14
C ALA A 30 -22.23 5.89 -8.44
N ALA A 31 -21.33 5.22 -9.15
CA ALA A 31 -20.45 4.18 -8.58
C ALA A 31 -19.55 4.74 -7.47
N VAL A 32 -18.82 5.83 -7.76
CA VAL A 32 -17.97 6.51 -6.76
C VAL A 32 -18.78 6.96 -5.54
N SER A 33 -20.00 7.47 -5.75
CA SER A 33 -20.87 7.88 -4.64
C SER A 33 -21.25 6.69 -3.75
N ALA A 34 -21.55 5.54 -4.35
CA ALA A 34 -21.87 4.32 -3.62
C ALA A 34 -20.65 3.81 -2.82
N GLU A 35 -19.45 3.92 -3.38
CA GLU A 35 -18.19 3.55 -2.73
C GLU A 35 -17.87 4.43 -1.53
N ILE A 36 -18.04 5.75 -1.65
CA ILE A 36 -17.86 6.69 -0.53
C ILE A 36 -18.85 6.41 0.60
N VAL A 37 -20.12 6.13 0.27
CA VAL A 37 -21.14 5.74 1.26
C VAL A 37 -20.79 4.42 1.93
N ALA A 38 -20.28 3.46 1.17
CA ALA A 38 -19.81 2.17 1.69
C ALA A 38 -18.50 2.28 2.49
N GLY A 39 -17.81 3.43 2.44
CA GLY A 39 -16.51 3.63 3.07
C GLY A 39 -15.34 3.03 2.27
N ASP A 40 -15.57 2.61 1.02
CA ASP A 40 -14.54 2.12 0.10
C ASP A 40 -13.82 3.28 -0.60
N TYR A 41 -13.04 4.01 0.20
CA TYR A 41 -12.35 5.19 -0.31
C TYR A 41 -11.26 4.84 -1.32
N GLU A 42 -10.65 3.64 -1.25
CA GLU A 42 -9.63 3.20 -2.19
C GLU A 42 -10.19 3.01 -3.60
N GLN A 43 -11.30 2.27 -3.72
CA GLN A 43 -11.98 2.11 -4.98
C GLN A 43 -12.53 3.45 -5.49
N ALA A 44 -13.12 4.27 -4.60
CA ALA A 44 -13.59 5.61 -4.94
C ALA A 44 -12.47 6.48 -5.53
N GLY A 45 -11.25 6.40 -5.01
CA GLY A 45 -10.09 7.11 -5.53
C GLY A 45 -9.65 6.64 -6.92
N ILE A 46 -9.69 5.33 -7.17
CA ILE A 46 -9.36 4.74 -8.48
C ILE A 46 -10.36 5.20 -9.54
N ASP A 47 -11.66 5.13 -9.23
CA ASP A 47 -12.73 5.43 -10.17
C ASP A 47 -12.88 6.95 -10.39
N LEU A 48 -12.58 7.77 -9.39
CA LEU A 48 -12.41 9.22 -9.55
C LEU A 48 -11.26 9.59 -10.50
N ALA A 49 -10.14 8.88 -10.45
CA ALA A 49 -9.04 9.10 -11.38
C ALA A 49 -9.42 8.66 -12.81
N GLY A 50 -10.25 7.62 -12.95
CA GLY A 50 -10.88 7.22 -14.20
C GLY A 50 -11.82 8.31 -14.76
N LEU A 51 -12.71 8.83 -13.93
CA LEU A 51 -13.64 9.90 -14.26
C LEU A 51 -12.93 11.19 -14.67
N SER A 52 -11.90 11.60 -13.92
CA SER A 52 -11.15 12.83 -14.19
C SER A 52 -10.49 12.78 -15.57
N ARG A 53 -9.88 11.65 -15.96
CA ARG A 53 -9.31 11.46 -17.31
C ARG A 53 -10.35 11.55 -18.41
N GLU A 54 -11.54 11.02 -18.17
CA GLU A 54 -12.64 11.13 -19.12
C GLU A 54 -13.09 12.58 -19.30
N ILE A 55 -13.26 13.32 -18.21
CA ILE A 55 -13.63 14.74 -18.26
C ILE A 55 -12.53 15.55 -18.97
N GLU A 56 -11.26 15.31 -18.65
CA GLU A 56 -10.12 15.93 -19.34
C GLU A 56 -10.17 15.68 -20.86
N SER A 57 -10.51 14.45 -21.28
CA SER A 57 -10.63 14.11 -22.70
C SER A 57 -11.70 14.93 -23.42
N LYS A 58 -12.76 15.34 -22.71
CA LYS A 58 -13.84 16.18 -23.25
C LYS A 58 -13.49 17.67 -23.30
N ILE A 59 -12.54 18.13 -22.47
CA ILE A 59 -12.03 19.51 -22.49
C ILE A 59 -11.04 19.70 -23.65
N GLY A 60 -10.27 18.66 -23.98
CA GLY A 60 -9.20 18.74 -24.96
C GLY A 60 -7.91 19.29 -24.33
N THR A 61 -7.62 20.57 -24.51
CA THR A 61 -6.37 21.18 -24.01
C THR A 61 -6.64 22.04 -22.78
N ILE A 62 -5.97 21.72 -21.67
CA ILE A 62 -5.99 22.50 -20.43
C ILE A 62 -4.61 23.14 -20.26
N SER A 63 -4.57 24.46 -20.05
CA SER A 63 -3.31 25.17 -19.83
C SER A 63 -2.66 24.79 -18.50
N ALA A 64 -1.34 24.98 -18.40
CA ALA A 64 -0.60 24.72 -17.17
C ALA A 64 -1.10 25.57 -15.99
N ASP A 65 -1.53 26.81 -16.25
CA ASP A 65 -2.02 27.70 -15.20
C ASP A 65 -3.41 27.28 -14.72
N GLN A 66 -4.30 26.86 -15.62
CA GLN A 66 -5.60 26.27 -15.22
C GLN A 66 -5.40 25.02 -14.34
N ARG A 67 -4.46 24.14 -14.67
CA ARG A 67 -4.15 22.97 -13.81
C ARG A 67 -3.62 23.38 -12.44
N LYS A 68 -2.74 24.38 -12.39
CA LYS A 68 -2.21 24.91 -11.12
C LYS A 68 -3.31 25.51 -10.27
N ASP A 69 -4.26 26.21 -10.88
CA ASP A 69 -5.36 26.85 -10.15
C ASP A 69 -6.32 25.82 -9.57
N LEU A 70 -6.68 24.78 -10.34
CA LEU A 70 -7.45 23.63 -9.85
C LEU A 70 -6.76 22.96 -8.66
N PHE A 71 -5.46 22.69 -8.78
CA PHE A 71 -4.70 22.05 -7.71
C PHE A 71 -4.54 22.94 -6.47
N ARG A 72 -4.29 24.24 -6.66
CA ARG A 72 -4.14 25.20 -5.56
C ARG A 72 -5.45 25.35 -4.79
N HIS A 73 -6.58 25.34 -5.49
CA HIS A 73 -7.90 25.35 -4.87
C HIS A 73 -8.11 24.11 -4.01
N ALA A 74 -7.94 22.92 -4.58
CA ALA A 74 -8.17 21.65 -3.88
C ALA A 74 -7.21 21.46 -2.69
N MET A 75 -5.94 21.87 -2.81
CA MET A 75 -4.97 21.84 -1.70
C MET A 75 -5.31 22.78 -0.54
N GLY A 76 -6.11 23.83 -0.79
CA GLY A 76 -6.57 24.76 0.24
C GLY A 76 -7.73 24.24 1.07
N ARG A 77 -8.31 23.08 0.71
CA ARG A 77 -9.47 22.50 1.39
C ARG A 77 -9.12 21.99 2.80
N PRO A 78 -10.11 21.91 3.72
CA PRO A 78 -9.90 21.37 5.07
C PRO A 78 -9.34 19.95 5.04
N LYS A 79 -8.47 19.61 5.99
CA LYS A 79 -7.91 18.24 6.12
C LYS A 79 -8.87 17.25 6.78
N ASN A 80 -9.86 17.76 7.50
CA ASN A 80 -10.92 16.98 8.14
C ASN A 80 -12.20 17.23 7.35
N VAL A 81 -12.52 16.27 6.50
CA VAL A 81 -13.62 16.29 5.54
C VAL A 81 -14.60 15.18 5.91
N SER A 82 -15.90 15.50 5.93
CA SER A 82 -16.96 14.50 6.15
C SER A 82 -17.28 13.74 4.88
N GLN A 83 -17.85 12.53 5.00
CA GLN A 83 -18.38 11.80 3.84
C GLN A 83 -19.39 12.65 3.04
N GLN A 84 -20.21 13.45 3.74
CA GLN A 84 -21.18 14.32 3.09
C GLN A 84 -20.53 15.39 2.19
N ALA A 85 -19.42 15.99 2.62
CA ALA A 85 -18.71 16.98 1.80
C ALA A 85 -18.17 16.38 0.50
N ALA A 86 -17.62 15.15 0.57
CA ALA A 86 -17.16 14.43 -0.62
C ALA A 86 -18.33 14.09 -1.58
N LEU A 87 -19.50 13.73 -1.03
CA LEU A 87 -20.71 13.49 -1.83
C LEU A 87 -21.26 14.78 -2.45
N ASP A 88 -21.18 15.91 -1.76
CA ASP A 88 -21.61 17.21 -2.28
C ASP A 88 -20.76 17.63 -3.49
N ASP A 89 -19.44 17.44 -3.43
CA ASP A 89 -18.55 17.69 -4.57
C ASP A 89 -18.84 16.74 -5.75
N LEU A 90 -19.16 15.47 -5.49
CA LEU A 90 -19.56 14.54 -6.56
C LEU A 90 -20.91 14.91 -7.19
N ASN A 91 -21.85 15.40 -6.40
CA ASN A 91 -23.11 15.92 -6.91
C ASN A 91 -22.89 17.18 -7.76
N ALA A 92 -21.99 18.07 -7.35
CA ALA A 92 -21.57 19.22 -8.15
C ALA A 92 -20.88 18.80 -9.45
N CYS A 93 -20.07 17.73 -9.40
CA CYS A 93 -19.48 17.09 -10.57
C CYS A 93 -20.55 16.55 -11.52
N ALA A 94 -21.56 15.83 -11.02
CA ALA A 94 -22.67 15.31 -11.82
C ALA A 94 -23.48 16.42 -12.50
N ALA A 95 -23.80 17.48 -11.75
CA ALA A 95 -24.51 18.64 -12.28
C ALA A 95 -23.71 19.32 -13.41
N SER A 96 -22.41 19.54 -13.21
CA SER A 96 -21.54 20.15 -14.22
C SER A 96 -21.34 19.26 -15.44
N TYR A 97 -21.20 17.95 -15.22
CA TYR A 97 -21.03 16.95 -16.27
C TYR A 97 -22.27 16.88 -17.18
N THR A 98 -23.47 16.85 -16.59
CA THR A 98 -24.74 16.81 -17.36
C THR A 98 -25.00 18.11 -18.13
N GLN A 99 -24.55 19.25 -17.63
CA GLN A 99 -24.61 20.54 -18.33
C GLN A 99 -23.54 20.70 -19.43
N GLY A 100 -22.62 19.75 -19.57
CA GLY A 100 -21.49 19.84 -20.50
C GLY A 100 -20.44 20.88 -20.09
N ASN A 101 -20.47 21.36 -18.84
CA ASN A 101 -19.46 22.26 -18.30
C ASN A 101 -18.26 21.46 -17.80
N TRP A 102 -17.44 21.00 -18.73
CA TRP A 102 -16.36 20.05 -18.44
C TRP A 102 -15.28 20.61 -17.50
N MET A 103 -14.97 21.91 -17.55
CA MET A 103 -14.01 22.53 -16.64
C MET A 103 -14.53 22.58 -15.19
N ALA A 104 -15.81 22.89 -14.99
CA ALA A 104 -16.42 22.85 -13.65
C ALA A 104 -16.56 21.41 -13.13
N ALA A 105 -16.87 20.46 -14.02
CA ALA A 105 -16.91 19.04 -13.70
C ALA A 105 -15.52 18.53 -13.25
N LEU A 106 -14.45 18.93 -13.96
CA LEU A 106 -13.09 18.56 -13.60
C LEU A 106 -12.66 19.16 -12.25
N GLY A 107 -13.04 20.40 -11.97
CA GLY A 107 -12.80 21.02 -10.67
C GLY A 107 -13.47 20.26 -9.54
N SER A 108 -14.76 19.95 -9.70
CA SER A 108 -15.53 19.19 -8.70
C SER A 108 -14.99 17.76 -8.51
N ALA A 109 -14.56 17.09 -9.59
CA ALA A 109 -13.92 15.77 -9.51
C ALA A 109 -12.56 15.83 -8.82
N THR A 110 -11.80 16.91 -9.03
CA THR A 110 -10.52 17.15 -8.35
C THR A 110 -10.76 17.34 -6.86
N ASP A 111 -11.74 18.16 -6.48
CA ASP A 111 -12.10 18.39 -5.08
C ASP A 111 -12.55 17.10 -4.39
N ALA A 112 -13.45 16.34 -5.01
CA ALA A 112 -13.86 15.03 -4.51
C ALA A 112 -12.68 14.06 -4.34
N SER A 113 -11.68 14.12 -5.22
CA SER A 113 -10.47 13.28 -5.09
C SER A 113 -9.65 13.64 -3.85
N PHE A 114 -9.51 14.94 -3.53
CA PHE A 114 -8.82 15.39 -2.32
C PHE A 114 -9.61 15.06 -1.05
N ASP A 115 -10.93 15.18 -1.11
CA ASP A 115 -11.83 14.83 -0.03
C ASP A 115 -11.80 13.32 0.26
N VAL A 116 -11.76 12.47 -0.78
CA VAL A 116 -11.57 11.03 -0.64
C VAL A 116 -10.19 10.70 -0.05
N ILE A 117 -9.11 11.37 -0.46
CA ILE A 117 -7.78 11.21 0.17
C ILE A 117 -7.81 11.63 1.64
N ALA A 118 -8.54 12.69 1.99
CA ALA A 118 -8.71 13.12 3.37
C ALA A 118 -9.53 12.09 4.17
N LEU A 119 -10.56 11.50 3.56
CA LEU A 119 -11.36 10.43 4.16
C LEU A 119 -10.55 9.14 4.34
N MET A 120 -9.71 8.74 3.38
CA MET A 120 -8.76 7.65 3.54
C MET A 120 -7.84 7.85 4.75
N ARG A 121 -7.34 9.09 4.93
CA ARG A 121 -6.48 9.44 6.07
C ARG A 121 -7.24 9.43 7.39
N GLN A 122 -8.49 9.88 7.40
CA GLN A 122 -9.34 9.97 8.59
C GLN A 122 -9.95 8.62 9.00
N ALA A 123 -10.36 7.81 8.05
CA ALA A 123 -10.97 6.50 8.28
C ALA A 123 -9.99 5.50 8.89
N GLY A 124 -8.68 5.79 8.80
CA GLY A 124 -7.65 4.91 9.27
C GLY A 124 -7.66 3.58 8.52
N THR A 125 -6.72 2.74 8.89
CA THR A 125 -6.45 1.40 8.36
C THR A 125 -7.66 0.43 8.40
N GLY A 126 -8.73 0.79 9.13
CA GLY A 126 -9.91 -0.05 9.35
C GLY A 126 -10.85 -0.22 8.16
N ALA A 127 -11.02 0.77 7.27
CA ALA A 127 -11.88 0.63 6.09
C ALA A 127 -11.23 -0.23 4.99
N VAL A 128 -9.93 0.00 4.75
CA VAL A 128 -9.08 -0.84 3.90
C VAL A 128 -9.07 -2.28 4.43
N TYR A 129 -8.98 -2.44 5.76
CA TYR A 129 -9.09 -3.74 6.40
C TYR A 129 -10.41 -4.45 6.08
N GLN A 130 -11.56 -3.80 6.17
CA GLN A 130 -12.85 -4.47 5.90
C GLN A 130 -12.98 -4.96 4.45
N LEU A 131 -12.47 -4.20 3.49
CA LEU A 131 -12.49 -4.60 2.08
C LEU A 131 -11.56 -5.77 1.80
N ASP A 132 -10.34 -5.68 2.31
CA ASP A 132 -9.36 -6.73 2.14
C ASP A 132 -9.78 -8.02 2.84
N LYS A 133 -10.35 -7.89 4.05
CA LYS A 133 -11.03 -8.97 4.77
C LYS A 133 -12.13 -9.58 3.92
N ALA A 134 -13.05 -8.78 3.38
CA ALA A 134 -14.16 -9.29 2.57
C ALA A 134 -13.67 -10.08 1.35
N ARG A 135 -12.59 -9.63 0.69
CA ARG A 135 -11.95 -10.36 -0.42
C ARG A 135 -11.28 -11.66 0.07
N ALA A 136 -10.54 -11.59 1.16
CA ALA A 136 -9.83 -12.72 1.77
C ALA A 136 -10.75 -13.80 2.34
N ASP A 137 -11.94 -13.45 2.81
CA ASP A 137 -12.92 -14.40 3.37
C ASP A 137 -13.68 -15.17 2.28
N THR A 138 -13.46 -14.86 1.00
CA THR A 138 -14.06 -15.63 -0.10
C THR A 138 -13.36 -16.99 -0.28
N PRO A 139 -14.09 -18.06 -0.67
CA PRO A 139 -13.50 -19.36 -0.98
C PRO A 139 -12.50 -19.37 -2.15
N ARG A 140 -12.49 -18.30 -2.95
CA ARG A 140 -11.62 -18.13 -4.12
C ARG A 140 -10.47 -17.15 -3.88
N ALA A 141 -10.30 -16.65 -2.66
CA ALA A 141 -9.26 -15.69 -2.33
C ALA A 141 -7.88 -16.23 -2.75
N GLY A 142 -7.20 -15.51 -3.63
CA GLY A 142 -5.84 -15.83 -4.03
C GLY A 142 -4.83 -15.38 -2.97
N PHE A 143 -3.58 -15.81 -3.11
CA PHE A 143 -2.49 -15.36 -2.22
C PHE A 143 -2.37 -13.84 -2.15
N ALA A 144 -2.66 -13.13 -3.24
CA ALA A 144 -2.57 -11.67 -3.30
C ALA A 144 -3.60 -10.99 -2.39
N ASP A 145 -4.83 -11.49 -2.37
CA ASP A 145 -5.89 -10.96 -1.49
C ASP A 145 -5.59 -11.25 -0.03
N LEU A 146 -5.08 -12.45 0.26
CA LEU A 146 -4.66 -12.85 1.60
C LEU A 146 -3.48 -12.00 2.12
N LEU A 147 -2.47 -11.73 1.28
CA LEU A 147 -1.35 -10.86 1.67
C LEU A 147 -1.79 -9.40 1.90
N ARG A 148 -2.79 -8.92 1.15
CA ARG A 148 -3.35 -7.58 1.33
C ARG A 148 -4.10 -7.48 2.66
N ALA A 149 -4.99 -8.44 2.94
CA ALA A 149 -5.73 -8.54 4.20
C ALA A 149 -4.81 -8.70 5.42
N ALA A 150 -3.79 -9.54 5.31
CA ALA A 150 -2.77 -9.70 6.34
C ALA A 150 -2.09 -8.37 6.68
N ARG A 151 -1.65 -7.63 5.66
CA ARG A 151 -0.99 -6.33 5.82
C ARG A 151 -1.95 -5.29 6.43
N ALA A 152 -3.19 -5.23 5.96
CA ALA A 152 -4.20 -4.35 6.51
C ALA A 152 -4.45 -4.67 7.99
N ALA A 153 -4.62 -5.95 8.34
CA ALA A 153 -4.77 -6.41 9.72
C ALA A 153 -3.56 -6.06 10.60
N SER A 154 -2.33 -6.22 10.09
CA SER A 154 -1.11 -5.83 10.82
C SER A 154 -1.05 -4.31 11.06
N ASN A 155 -1.40 -3.50 10.06
CA ASN A 155 -1.45 -2.04 10.21
C ASN A 155 -2.52 -1.61 11.25
N ASP A 156 -3.62 -2.36 11.31
CA ASP A 156 -4.72 -2.19 12.28
C ASP A 156 -4.43 -2.73 13.68
N LYS A 157 -3.24 -3.28 13.94
CA LYS A 157 -2.89 -3.96 15.20
C LYS A 157 -3.85 -5.10 15.57
N ARG A 158 -4.25 -5.86 14.54
CA ARG A 158 -5.03 -7.11 14.65
C ARG A 158 -4.13 -8.32 14.33
N PRO A 159 -3.17 -8.67 15.20
CA PRO A 159 -2.17 -9.66 14.84
C PRO A 159 -2.75 -11.07 14.69
N THR A 160 -3.85 -11.42 15.37
CA THR A 160 -4.50 -12.74 15.21
C THR A 160 -5.11 -12.91 13.83
N GLU A 161 -5.87 -11.91 13.35
CA GLU A 161 -6.45 -11.91 12.00
C GLU A 161 -5.32 -11.87 10.94
N ALA A 162 -4.26 -11.09 11.18
CA ALA A 162 -3.09 -11.07 10.29
C ALA A 162 -2.44 -12.46 10.13
N LEU A 163 -2.23 -13.19 11.24
CA LEU A 163 -1.64 -14.52 11.21
C LEU A 163 -2.52 -15.55 10.50
N GLU A 164 -3.84 -15.46 10.65
CA GLU A 164 -4.77 -16.33 9.93
C GLU A 164 -4.64 -16.15 8.41
N TYR A 165 -4.67 -14.90 7.94
CA TYR A 165 -4.49 -14.58 6.53
C TYR A 165 -3.11 -14.98 6.01
N LEU A 166 -2.05 -14.78 6.80
CA LEU A 166 -0.69 -15.17 6.41
C LEU A 166 -0.52 -16.68 6.32
N THR A 167 -1.16 -17.44 7.21
CA THR A 167 -1.13 -18.90 7.18
C THR A 167 -1.75 -19.42 5.89
N ARG A 168 -2.92 -18.87 5.52
CA ARG A 168 -3.60 -19.19 4.26
C ARG A 168 -2.79 -18.71 3.04
N ALA A 169 -2.16 -17.55 3.12
CA ALA A 169 -1.34 -17.00 2.05
C ALA A 169 -0.11 -17.87 1.78
N ILE A 170 0.61 -18.30 2.83
CA ILE A 170 1.79 -19.17 2.72
C ILE A 170 1.40 -20.48 2.04
N ALA A 171 0.33 -21.15 2.50
CA ALA A 171 -0.16 -22.37 1.88
C ALA A 171 -0.51 -22.16 0.38
N ALA A 172 -1.19 -21.07 0.04
CA ALA A 172 -1.52 -20.75 -1.36
C ALA A 172 -0.28 -20.43 -2.21
N ILE A 173 0.76 -19.82 -1.63
CA ILE A 173 2.03 -19.51 -2.30
C ILE A 173 2.86 -20.78 -2.53
N GLU A 174 2.83 -21.73 -1.60
CA GLU A 174 3.56 -23.00 -1.73
C GLU A 174 3.10 -23.82 -2.94
N GLU A 175 1.83 -23.72 -3.32
CA GLU A 175 1.27 -24.36 -4.53
C GLU A 175 1.68 -23.69 -5.84
N LEU A 176 2.32 -22.50 -5.81
CA LEU A 176 2.75 -21.81 -7.02
C LEU A 176 3.99 -22.47 -7.64
N PRO A 177 4.20 -22.31 -8.96
CA PRO A 177 5.47 -22.65 -9.60
C PRO A 177 6.66 -21.93 -8.95
N GLU A 178 7.84 -22.56 -8.95
CA GLU A 178 9.05 -22.02 -8.31
C GLU A 178 9.43 -20.59 -8.71
N ARG A 179 9.11 -20.20 -9.94
CA ARG A 179 9.46 -18.87 -10.44
C ARG A 179 8.68 -17.79 -9.70
N GLY A 180 9.38 -17.04 -8.84
CA GLY A 180 8.82 -15.92 -8.07
C GLY A 180 8.22 -16.33 -6.72
N ARG A 181 7.98 -17.62 -6.48
CA ARG A 181 7.48 -18.15 -5.20
C ARG A 181 8.37 -17.77 -4.00
N PRO A 182 9.71 -17.87 -4.05
CA PRO A 182 10.56 -17.47 -2.91
C PRO A 182 10.41 -16.01 -2.49
N LEU A 183 10.13 -15.10 -3.44
CA LEU A 183 9.92 -13.68 -3.16
C LEU A 183 8.64 -13.47 -2.33
N LEU A 184 7.56 -14.14 -2.73
CA LEU A 184 6.27 -14.09 -2.04
C LEU A 184 6.34 -14.72 -0.65
N LEU A 185 6.99 -15.88 -0.52
CA LEU A 185 7.21 -16.54 0.77
C LEU A 185 8.01 -15.66 1.74
N ARG A 186 9.09 -15.04 1.25
CA ARG A 186 9.90 -14.11 2.06
C ARG A 186 9.06 -12.95 2.60
N GLN A 187 8.22 -12.36 1.76
CA GLN A 187 7.31 -11.30 2.18
C GLN A 187 6.32 -11.80 3.23
N ALA A 188 5.71 -12.96 3.00
CA ALA A 188 4.74 -13.56 3.93
C ALA A 188 5.37 -13.85 5.30
N TYR A 189 6.53 -14.51 5.34
CA TYR A 189 7.25 -14.80 6.58
C TYR A 189 7.71 -13.55 7.32
N THR A 190 8.13 -12.50 6.59
CA THR A 190 8.49 -11.21 7.22
C THR A 190 7.29 -10.59 7.93
N LEU A 191 6.12 -10.55 7.28
CA LEU A 191 4.90 -10.04 7.90
C LEU A 191 4.43 -10.94 9.06
N GLN A 192 4.60 -12.25 8.94
CA GLN A 192 4.22 -13.21 9.97
C GLN A 192 5.04 -13.02 11.25
N GLY A 193 6.36 -12.87 11.12
CA GLY A 193 7.21 -12.60 12.28
C GLY A 193 6.86 -11.28 12.96
N LEU A 194 6.53 -10.22 12.19
CA LEU A 194 6.09 -8.96 12.76
C LEU A 194 4.76 -9.10 13.52
N ALA A 195 3.81 -9.88 12.99
CA ALA A 195 2.55 -10.17 13.67
C ALA A 195 2.76 -11.00 14.95
N PHE A 196 3.70 -11.96 14.96
CA PHE A 196 4.09 -12.68 16.17
C PHE A 196 4.71 -11.77 17.22
N LEU A 197 5.58 -10.84 16.81
CA LEU A 197 6.11 -9.82 17.71
C LEU A 197 4.99 -8.97 18.31
N ASP A 198 3.99 -8.57 17.54
CA ASP A 198 2.83 -7.84 18.06
C ASP A 198 2.02 -8.65 19.11
N GLN A 199 2.12 -9.99 19.12
CA GLN A 199 1.56 -10.87 20.17
C GLN A 199 2.55 -11.20 21.31
N ASN A 200 3.75 -10.62 21.29
CA ASN A 200 4.86 -10.97 22.19
C ASN A 200 5.35 -12.42 22.07
N ASP A 201 5.09 -13.08 20.93
CA ASP A 201 5.64 -14.41 20.64
C ASP A 201 6.99 -14.25 19.93
N GLN A 202 8.05 -14.12 20.73
CA GLN A 202 9.40 -13.92 20.21
C GLN A 202 9.93 -15.16 19.48
N ALA A 203 9.72 -16.35 20.04
CA ALA A 203 10.19 -17.60 19.46
C ALA A 203 9.59 -17.85 18.06
N ALA A 204 8.29 -17.56 17.89
CA ALA A 204 7.65 -17.67 16.58
C ALA A 204 8.16 -16.61 15.60
N ALA A 205 8.46 -15.40 16.06
CA ALA A 205 9.05 -14.36 15.22
C ALA A 205 10.47 -14.71 14.73
N GLU A 206 11.31 -15.30 15.61
CA GLU A 206 12.64 -15.81 15.24
C GLU A 206 12.54 -16.93 14.18
N ALA A 207 11.58 -17.84 14.35
CA ALA A 207 11.31 -18.91 13.39
C ALA A 207 10.88 -18.34 12.03
N SER A 208 9.98 -17.36 12.02
CA SER A 208 9.57 -16.65 10.80
C SER A 208 10.74 -15.91 10.13
N LEU A 209 11.65 -15.30 10.91
CA LEU A 209 12.84 -14.66 10.36
C LEU A 209 13.72 -15.69 9.62
N ALA A 210 13.99 -16.83 10.26
CA ALA A 210 14.77 -17.91 9.65
C ALA A 210 14.09 -18.46 8.38
N ALA A 211 12.77 -18.63 8.39
CA ALA A 211 12.00 -19.08 7.23
C ALA A 211 12.02 -18.07 6.06
N SER A 212 12.17 -16.76 6.35
CA SER A 212 12.25 -15.73 5.32
C SER A 212 13.56 -15.75 4.52
N ALA A 213 14.60 -16.42 5.01
CA ALA A 213 15.87 -16.60 4.31
C ALA A 213 15.78 -17.68 3.21
N ILE A 214 14.87 -17.48 2.25
CA ILE A 214 14.57 -18.41 1.17
C ILE A 214 14.88 -17.81 -0.21
N GLY A 215 15.45 -18.63 -1.09
CA GLY A 215 15.76 -18.29 -2.48
C GLY A 215 16.88 -17.26 -2.65
N GLN A 216 17.34 -17.08 -3.89
CA GLN A 216 18.38 -16.10 -4.21
C GLN A 216 17.82 -14.67 -4.11
N PHE A 217 18.58 -13.75 -3.51
CA PHE A 217 18.25 -12.32 -3.39
C PHE A 217 18.56 -11.56 -4.69
N GLY A 218 19.51 -12.04 -5.49
CA GLY A 218 19.91 -11.40 -6.74
C GLY A 218 20.41 -9.97 -6.49
N ALA A 219 19.75 -8.98 -7.10
CA ALA A 219 20.05 -7.56 -6.91
C ALA A 219 19.26 -6.90 -5.76
N ILE A 220 18.25 -7.58 -5.19
CA ILE A 220 17.36 -7.01 -4.17
C ILE A 220 17.84 -7.47 -2.79
N PRO A 221 18.15 -6.56 -1.85
CA PRO A 221 18.59 -6.95 -0.51
C PRO A 221 17.52 -7.72 0.26
N PRO A 222 17.90 -8.50 1.29
CA PRO A 222 16.95 -9.02 2.27
C PRO A 222 16.16 -7.89 2.92
N SER A 223 14.88 -8.15 3.22
CA SER A 223 14.13 -7.23 4.08
C SER A 223 14.70 -7.33 5.49
N MET A 224 15.16 -6.20 6.02
CA MET A 224 15.68 -6.09 7.37
C MET A 224 14.60 -5.62 8.36
N LYS A 225 13.34 -5.53 7.93
CA LYS A 225 12.23 -5.01 8.75
C LYS A 225 12.00 -5.85 10.01
N LEU A 226 11.88 -7.18 9.86
CA LEU A 226 11.72 -8.10 10.99
C LEU A 226 13.00 -8.21 11.82
N ALA A 227 14.16 -8.27 11.17
CA ALA A 227 15.46 -8.28 11.84
C ALA A 227 15.64 -7.05 12.74
N LYS A 228 15.28 -5.85 12.25
CA LYS A 228 15.30 -4.63 13.05
C LYS A 228 14.35 -4.72 14.25
N ALA A 229 13.12 -5.20 14.04
CA ALA A 229 12.14 -5.32 15.12
C ALA A 229 12.60 -6.29 16.22
N LEU A 230 13.32 -7.36 15.87
CA LEU A 230 13.95 -8.29 16.81
C LEU A 230 15.13 -7.62 17.56
N LEU A 231 16.00 -6.89 16.85
CA LEU A 231 17.10 -6.13 17.49
C LEU A 231 16.57 -5.08 18.48
N ASP A 232 15.51 -4.37 18.13
CA ASP A 232 14.89 -3.37 19.01
C ASP A 232 14.34 -3.99 20.31
N ARG A 233 14.11 -5.32 20.32
CA ARG A 233 13.71 -6.11 21.50
C ARG A 233 14.90 -6.81 22.19
N GLY A 234 16.11 -6.57 21.72
CA GLY A 234 17.35 -7.14 22.29
C GLY A 234 17.76 -8.49 21.69
N ASP A 235 17.07 -9.00 20.68
CA ASP A 235 17.38 -10.30 20.09
C ASP A 235 18.43 -10.22 18.98
N SER A 236 19.69 -10.12 19.41
CA SER A 236 20.82 -10.05 18.49
C SER A 236 21.21 -11.43 17.94
N ALA A 237 20.93 -12.51 18.67
CA ALA A 237 21.37 -13.85 18.30
C ALA A 237 20.61 -14.37 17.07
N ALA A 238 19.29 -14.23 17.04
CA ALA A 238 18.48 -14.65 15.91
C ALA A 238 18.83 -13.84 14.64
N VAL A 239 19.10 -12.54 14.79
CA VAL A 239 19.42 -11.65 13.69
C VAL A 239 20.79 -11.95 13.09
N LEU A 240 21.80 -12.23 13.91
CA LEU A 240 23.11 -12.67 13.42
C LEU A 240 23.02 -14.00 12.65
N LYS A 241 22.22 -14.95 13.13
CA LYS A 241 21.97 -16.22 12.42
C LYS A 241 21.30 -16.00 11.06
N TYR A 242 20.34 -15.07 11.00
CA TYR A 242 19.69 -14.69 9.75
C TYR A 242 20.65 -14.04 8.75
N LEU A 243 21.53 -13.13 9.21
CA LEU A 243 22.53 -12.49 8.36
C LEU A 243 23.50 -13.53 7.76
N GLU A 244 23.89 -14.52 8.55
CA GLU A 244 24.73 -15.63 8.07
C GLU A 244 24.02 -16.42 6.95
N GLN A 245 22.73 -16.73 7.11
CA GLN A 245 21.94 -17.38 6.05
C GLN A 245 21.85 -16.50 4.79
N CYS A 246 21.71 -15.19 4.95
CA CYS A 246 21.63 -14.25 3.84
C CYS A 246 22.93 -14.16 3.02
N LYS A 247 24.11 -14.44 3.60
CA LYS A 247 25.39 -14.38 2.87
C LYS A 247 25.42 -15.30 1.65
N ALA A 248 24.92 -16.52 1.79
CA ALA A 248 24.86 -17.50 0.70
C ALA A 248 23.85 -17.12 -0.40
N LEU A 249 22.87 -16.30 -0.05
CA LEU A 249 21.74 -15.97 -0.90
C LEU A 249 21.89 -14.58 -1.56
N TRP A 250 22.73 -13.70 -0.99
CA TRP A 250 22.95 -12.31 -1.44
C TRP A 250 24.44 -12.00 -1.58
N ALA A 251 25.09 -12.69 -2.53
CA ALA A 251 26.54 -12.54 -2.76
C ALA A 251 26.97 -11.09 -3.05
N SER A 252 26.15 -10.32 -3.75
CA SER A 252 26.43 -8.90 -4.08
C SER A 252 26.39 -7.98 -2.86
N GLY A 253 25.75 -8.40 -1.77
CA GLY A 253 25.65 -7.64 -0.52
C GLY A 253 26.54 -8.13 0.61
N ALA A 254 27.47 -9.06 0.35
CA ALA A 254 28.31 -9.66 1.40
C ALA A 254 29.04 -8.63 2.28
N GLN A 255 29.57 -7.55 1.68
CA GLN A 255 30.23 -6.48 2.43
C GLN A 255 29.26 -5.71 3.33
N GLN A 256 28.04 -5.49 2.86
CA GLN A 256 26.98 -4.80 3.62
C GLN A 256 26.53 -5.68 4.80
N LEU A 257 26.33 -6.98 4.57
CA LEU A 257 25.99 -7.95 5.61
C LEU A 257 27.06 -7.98 6.70
N ALA A 258 28.35 -8.06 6.33
CA ALA A 258 29.46 -8.05 7.29
C ALA A 258 29.51 -6.76 8.12
N THR A 259 29.19 -5.61 7.50
CA THR A 259 29.09 -4.32 8.20
C THR A 259 27.97 -4.32 9.24
N TRP A 260 26.80 -4.84 8.87
CA TRP A 260 25.67 -4.97 9.80
C TRP A 260 25.96 -5.94 10.93
N GLU A 261 26.58 -7.09 10.66
CA GLU A 261 26.98 -8.06 11.68
C GLU A 261 27.94 -7.46 12.70
N ALA A 262 28.97 -6.75 12.25
CA ALA A 262 29.95 -6.12 13.14
C ALA A 262 29.30 -5.08 14.07
N ALA A 263 28.37 -4.28 13.54
CA ALA A 263 27.62 -3.31 14.35
C ALA A 263 26.74 -4.02 15.40
N ILE A 264 26.03 -5.09 15.04
CA ILE A 264 25.20 -5.87 15.98
C ILE A 264 26.06 -6.51 17.08
N GLN A 265 27.21 -7.09 16.71
CA GLN A 265 28.16 -7.67 17.68
C GLN A 265 28.72 -6.62 18.66
N ALA A 266 28.85 -5.37 18.22
CA ALA A 266 29.22 -4.25 19.07
C ALA A 266 28.07 -3.71 19.94
N GLY A 267 26.90 -4.35 19.92
CA GLY A 267 25.71 -3.92 20.65
C GLY A 267 25.01 -2.70 20.03
N GLN A 268 25.26 -2.41 18.74
CA GLN A 268 24.65 -1.31 18.02
C GLN A 268 23.53 -1.82 17.11
N THR A 269 22.49 -1.00 16.90
CA THR A 269 21.49 -1.25 15.86
C THR A 269 21.99 -0.65 14.54
N PRO A 270 22.27 -1.45 13.50
CA PRO A 270 22.75 -0.92 12.24
C PRO A 270 21.68 -0.07 11.55
N ASP A 271 22.13 0.92 10.78
CA ASP A 271 21.25 1.54 9.78
C ASP A 271 21.12 0.58 8.59
N PHE A 272 19.95 -0.05 8.48
CA PHE A 272 19.62 -0.93 7.37
C PHE A 272 19.17 -0.16 6.11
N GLY A 273 19.04 1.18 6.18
CA GLY A 273 18.62 2.02 5.08
C GLY A 273 17.29 1.56 4.45
N PRO A 274 17.15 1.55 3.12
CA PRO A 274 15.94 1.11 2.44
C PRO A 274 15.51 -0.32 2.81
N ALA A 275 16.45 -1.20 3.18
CA ALA A 275 16.14 -2.58 3.52
C ALA A 275 15.26 -2.70 4.79
N ALA A 276 15.26 -1.71 5.68
CA ALA A 276 14.33 -1.65 6.82
C ALA A 276 12.87 -1.39 6.40
N GLY A 277 12.65 -0.81 5.22
CA GLY A 277 11.33 -0.42 4.72
C GLY A 277 10.76 -1.35 3.65
N ILE A 278 11.48 -2.41 3.25
CA ILE A 278 11.03 -3.33 2.21
C ILE A 278 9.92 -4.22 2.76
N TYR A 279 8.78 -4.17 2.05
CA TYR A 279 7.46 -4.71 2.37
C TYR A 279 6.72 -3.94 3.45
#